data_AF-A0AB34ILD9-F1
#
_entry.id   AF-A0AB34ILD9-F1
#
_cell.length_a   1.000
_cell.length_b   1.000
_cell.length_c   1.000
_cell.angle_alpha   90.00
_cell.angle_beta   90.00
_cell.angle_gamma   90.00
#
_symmetry.space_group_name_H-M   'P 1'
#
loop_
_entity.id
_entity.type
_entity.pdbx_description
1 polymer ?
#
loop_
_entity_poly.entity_id
_entity_poly.type
_entity_poly.pdbx_seq_one_letter_code
_entity_poly.pdbx_strand_id
1 'polypeptide(L)'
;MGVCQSRSASCSEPQITRPATVLPVQWHFETLEEVITDAVASEYLLKFAKKELSSVNVEFLLALNRLFHRLDLSRGLGDRSTSGVRNTGNKLRSANSSNDSVGRNTDKESTLSSMRGVLAQTRASMSAALMSGRRSSIATRMRQSRDLIEPTAEEVEEVRSIIDKFFAVSKPLLDLSPKVSNGLLDWYGKKETTTLPINQLASSHDSTLRTVRHDIYPRFKASPMHHEMLLFHPARALRSPKVRAALEPSLTSAQRAALKTWVDATAYADCTDQQQRPELAKSFVIAHASSMRDLGVSTHIVEKMLTECDKAATDGVAPRVEVFRPVQAAVHNFLGGPYIELLLSEGAEQLYGELGVQSCSLKLPDPQLPQVIVEGEEDGYHAGW
;
A
#
# COMPACT_ATOMS: atom_id res chain seq x y z
N MET A 1 44.03 27.20 -66.75
CA MET A 1 42.74 26.57 -66.45
C MET A 1 42.87 25.86 -65.10
N GLY A 2 42.49 26.52 -64.02
CA GLY A 2 42.55 25.97 -62.65
C GLY A 2 41.13 25.80 -62.12
N VAL A 3 40.76 24.56 -61.80
CA VAL A 3 39.43 24.20 -61.28
C VAL A 3 39.51 24.18 -59.76
N CYS A 4 38.78 25.09 -59.10
CA CYS A 4 38.56 25.06 -57.65
C CYS A 4 37.58 23.92 -57.30
N GLN A 5 38.01 23.00 -56.44
CA GLN A 5 37.16 21.99 -55.81
C GLN A 5 36.54 22.56 -54.53
N SER A 6 35.22 22.68 -54.53
CA SER A 6 34.40 22.99 -53.37
C SER A 6 34.22 21.74 -52.51
N ARG A 7 34.77 21.74 -51.28
CA ARG A 7 34.49 20.72 -50.26
C ARG A 7 33.13 21.00 -49.64
N SER A 8 32.15 20.13 -49.88
CA SER A 8 30.92 20.05 -49.10
C SER A 8 31.19 19.31 -47.79
N ALA A 9 31.06 20.03 -46.67
CA ALA A 9 31.02 19.43 -45.34
C ALA A 9 29.69 18.70 -45.17
N SER A 10 29.73 17.38 -45.01
CA SER A 10 28.56 16.60 -44.63
C SER A 10 28.21 16.90 -43.18
N CYS A 11 27.10 17.60 -42.95
CA CYS A 11 26.45 17.66 -41.66
C CYS A 11 25.98 16.24 -41.31
N SER A 12 26.75 15.54 -40.48
CA SER A 12 26.31 14.31 -39.84
C SER A 12 25.15 14.66 -38.91
N GLU A 13 23.94 14.21 -39.26
CA GLU A 13 22.79 14.28 -38.38
C GLU A 13 23.14 13.62 -37.03
N PRO A 14 22.81 14.25 -35.89
CA PRO A 14 22.92 13.58 -34.60
C PRO A 14 21.99 12.38 -34.64
N GLN A 15 22.56 11.18 -34.55
CA GLN A 15 21.81 9.95 -34.34
C GLN A 15 21.00 10.13 -33.06
N ILE A 16 19.71 10.38 -33.20
CA ILE A 16 18.75 10.33 -32.10
C ILE A 16 18.76 8.88 -31.63
N THR A 17 19.52 8.64 -30.57
CA THR A 17 19.51 7.39 -29.81
C THR A 17 18.06 7.05 -29.53
N ARG A 18 17.58 5.92 -30.06
CA ARG A 18 16.21 5.45 -29.85
C ARG A 18 15.88 5.61 -28.35
N PRO A 19 14.75 6.26 -27.99
CA PRO A 19 14.36 6.35 -26.59
C PRO A 19 14.29 4.93 -26.05
N ALA A 20 15.01 4.69 -24.94
CA ALA A 20 14.98 3.42 -24.23
C ALA A 20 13.52 2.98 -24.11
N THR A 21 13.21 1.77 -24.58
CA THR A 21 11.86 1.23 -24.63
C THR A 21 11.17 1.50 -23.30
N VAL A 22 10.25 2.46 -23.27
CA VAL A 22 9.61 2.90 -22.04
C VAL A 22 8.82 1.71 -21.52
N LEU A 23 9.33 1.05 -20.48
CA LEU A 23 8.63 -0.06 -19.85
C LEU A 23 7.23 0.42 -19.47
N PRO A 24 6.16 -0.30 -19.87
CA PRO A 24 4.80 0.12 -19.57
C PRO A 24 4.63 0.24 -18.05
N VAL A 25 3.99 1.31 -17.61
CA VAL A 25 3.59 1.47 -16.21
C VAL A 25 2.53 0.41 -15.93
N GLN A 26 2.90 -0.71 -15.31
CA GLN A 26 1.97 -1.78 -14.95
C GLN A 26 1.36 -1.60 -13.57
N TRP A 27 1.98 -0.75 -12.73
CA TRP A 27 1.48 -0.49 -11.38
C TRP A 27 0.68 0.79 -11.36
N HIS A 28 -0.62 0.68 -11.11
CA HIS A 28 -1.51 1.80 -10.97
C HIS A 28 -2.06 1.83 -9.54
N PHE A 29 -1.87 2.96 -8.87
CA PHE A 29 -2.53 3.25 -7.61
C PHE A 29 -3.94 3.76 -7.94
N GLU A 30 -4.94 2.92 -7.69
CA GLU A 30 -6.34 3.27 -7.97
C GLU A 30 -6.93 4.12 -6.85
N THR A 31 -6.44 3.90 -5.62
CA THR A 31 -7.00 4.46 -4.39
C THR A 31 -5.94 5.16 -3.55
N LEU A 32 -6.38 6.12 -2.72
CA LEU A 32 -5.53 6.77 -1.72
C LEU A 32 -4.97 5.73 -0.72
N GLU A 33 -5.78 4.75 -0.34
CA GLU A 33 -5.39 3.68 0.56
C GLU A 33 -4.14 2.94 0.08
N GLU A 34 -4.06 2.64 -1.22
CA GLU A 34 -2.88 1.98 -1.79
C GLU A 34 -1.64 2.88 -1.70
N VAL A 35 -1.80 4.19 -1.89
CA VAL A 35 -0.71 5.17 -1.77
C VAL A 35 -0.22 5.30 -0.32
N ILE A 36 -1.12 5.38 0.66
CA ILE A 36 -0.72 5.55 2.08
C ILE A 36 -0.15 4.28 2.71
N THR A 37 -0.45 3.11 2.13
CA THR A 37 0.13 1.82 2.57
C THR A 37 1.46 1.51 1.90
N ASP A 38 1.81 2.23 0.84
CA ASP A 38 3.06 2.05 0.11
C ASP A 38 4.11 3.06 0.60
N ALA A 39 5.26 2.54 1.03
CA ALA A 39 6.32 3.32 1.66
C ALA A 39 6.89 4.40 0.72
N VAL A 40 6.99 4.14 -0.57
CA VAL A 40 7.54 5.11 -1.53
C VAL A 40 6.44 6.07 -1.99
N ALA A 41 5.26 5.55 -2.33
CA ALA A 41 4.15 6.39 -2.80
C ALA A 41 3.70 7.40 -1.73
N SER A 42 3.68 6.99 -0.46
CA SER A 42 3.33 7.88 0.65
C SER A 42 4.34 9.03 0.85
N GLU A 43 5.63 8.82 0.59
CA GLU A 43 6.63 9.89 0.63
C GLU A 43 6.44 10.90 -0.51
N TYR A 44 6.04 10.46 -1.71
CA TYR A 44 5.66 11.36 -2.79
C TYR A 44 4.40 12.17 -2.45
N LEU A 45 3.38 11.54 -1.86
CA LEU A 45 2.19 12.24 -1.40
C LEU A 45 2.53 13.28 -0.31
N LEU A 46 3.41 12.92 0.62
CA LEU A 46 3.86 13.82 1.68
C LEU A 46 4.66 15.00 1.11
N LYS A 47 5.58 14.73 0.17
CA LYS A 47 6.34 15.77 -0.54
C LYS A 47 5.41 16.74 -1.27
N PHE A 48 4.40 16.22 -1.95
CA PHE A 48 3.38 17.03 -2.61
C PHE A 48 2.65 17.93 -1.60
N ALA A 49 2.18 17.35 -0.51
CA ALA A 49 1.45 18.09 0.52
C ALA A 49 2.33 19.15 1.23
N LYS A 50 3.64 18.91 1.40
CA LYS A 50 4.58 19.92 1.91
C LYS A 50 4.69 21.12 0.96
N LYS A 51 4.73 20.86 -0.35
CA LYS A 51 4.73 21.92 -1.38
C LYS A 51 3.45 22.75 -1.35
N GLU A 52 2.30 22.15 -1.04
CA GLU A 52 1.01 22.85 -0.88
C GLU A 52 0.77 23.43 0.53
N LEU A 53 1.75 23.35 1.44
CA LEU A 53 1.61 23.76 2.84
C LEU A 53 0.45 23.04 3.57
N SER A 54 0.09 21.85 3.12
CA SER A 54 -1.02 21.02 3.63
C SER A 54 -0.53 19.68 4.18
N SER A 55 0.76 19.57 4.54
CA SER A 55 1.40 18.32 4.95
C SER A 55 0.88 17.77 6.27
N VAL A 56 0.39 18.61 7.19
CA VAL A 56 -0.06 18.19 8.52
C VAL A 56 -1.10 17.05 8.45
N ASN A 57 -2.09 17.18 7.56
CA ASN A 57 -3.11 16.14 7.38
C ASN A 57 -2.50 14.81 6.89
N VAL A 58 -1.53 14.87 5.98
CA VAL A 58 -0.87 13.69 5.44
C VAL A 58 0.06 13.07 6.48
N GLU A 59 0.86 13.87 7.19
CA GLU A 59 1.75 13.38 8.24
C GLU A 59 0.98 12.68 9.36
N PHE A 60 -0.14 13.26 9.81
CA PHE A 60 -0.99 12.66 10.82
C PHE A 60 -1.62 11.36 10.33
N LEU A 61 -2.14 11.35 9.10
CA LEU A 61 -2.71 10.16 8.48
C LEU A 61 -1.70 9.02 8.38
N LEU A 62 -0.48 9.30 7.93
CA LEU A 62 0.60 8.31 7.83
C LEU A 62 1.05 7.80 9.20
N ALA A 63 1.15 8.68 10.21
CA ALA A 63 1.47 8.28 11.57
C ALA A 63 0.43 7.31 12.15
N LEU A 64 -0.87 7.62 12.01
CA LEU A 64 -1.94 6.73 12.46
C LEU A 64 -2.00 5.43 11.66
N ASN A 65 -1.76 5.47 10.33
CA ASN A 65 -1.76 4.26 9.52
C ASN A 65 -0.62 3.31 9.94
N ARG A 66 0.57 3.85 10.22
CA ARG A 66 1.71 3.07 10.75
C ARG A 66 1.39 2.46 12.11
N LEU A 67 0.87 3.25 13.06
CA LEU A 67 0.41 2.76 14.36
C LEU A 67 -0.58 1.60 14.19
N PHE A 68 -1.63 1.78 13.38
CA PHE A 68 -2.63 0.73 13.19
C PHE A 68 -2.07 -0.53 12.54
N HIS A 69 -1.15 -0.41 11.59
CA HIS A 69 -0.47 -1.57 11.02
C HIS A 69 0.35 -2.33 12.08
N ARG A 70 1.06 -1.62 12.96
CA ARG A 70 1.80 -2.26 14.06
C ARG A 70 0.89 -2.96 15.04
N LEU A 71 -0.23 -2.33 15.41
CA LEU A 71 -1.22 -2.92 16.29
C LEU A 71 -1.92 -4.15 15.68
N ASP A 72 -2.17 -4.15 14.36
CA ASP A 72 -2.75 -5.31 13.66
C ASP A 72 -1.74 -6.47 13.60
N LEU A 73 -0.46 -6.18 13.39
CA LEU A 73 0.62 -7.17 13.40
C LEU A 73 0.86 -7.77 14.79
N SER A 74 0.94 -6.95 15.84
CA SER A 74 1.18 -7.42 17.21
C SER A 74 0.05 -8.35 17.69
N ARG A 75 -1.20 -8.05 17.29
CA ARG A 75 -2.39 -8.81 17.69
C ARG A 75 -2.66 -10.01 16.78
N GLY A 76 -2.35 -9.90 15.49
CA GLY A 76 -2.52 -10.98 14.50
C GLY A 76 -1.55 -12.15 14.70
N LEU A 77 -0.40 -11.93 15.36
CA LEU A 77 0.57 -12.98 15.68
C LEU A 77 0.17 -13.83 16.91
N GLY A 78 -0.74 -13.35 17.76
CA GLY A 78 -1.14 -14.04 18.99
C GLY A 78 -2.24 -15.11 18.83
N ASP A 79 -3.10 -14.99 17.82
CA ASP A 79 -4.45 -15.57 17.90
C ASP A 79 -4.72 -16.80 17.00
N ARG A 80 -3.70 -17.41 16.40
CA ARG A 80 -3.89 -18.57 15.47
C ARG A 80 -3.19 -19.87 15.83
N SER A 81 -2.38 -19.91 16.89
CA SER A 81 -1.70 -21.14 17.31
C SER A 81 -2.52 -22.04 18.24
N THR A 82 -3.75 -21.67 18.61
CA THR A 82 -4.56 -22.45 19.59
C THR A 82 -5.99 -22.80 19.16
N SER A 83 -6.47 -22.43 17.96
CA SER A 83 -7.81 -22.84 17.50
C SER A 83 -7.84 -24.18 16.75
N GLY A 84 -6.87 -25.06 17.03
CA GLY A 84 -6.95 -26.48 16.66
C GLY A 84 -7.78 -27.23 17.70
N VAL A 85 -8.82 -27.94 17.24
CA VAL A 85 -9.66 -28.87 18.01
C VAL A 85 -10.77 -28.22 18.86
N ARG A 86 -11.87 -27.81 18.21
CA ARG A 86 -13.20 -28.04 18.79
C ARG A 86 -13.99 -28.99 17.91
N ASN A 87 -14.06 -30.22 18.39
CA ASN A 87 -15.01 -31.27 18.04
C ASN A 87 -16.36 -30.69 17.61
N THR A 88 -16.78 -31.02 16.39
CA THR A 88 -18.18 -31.03 15.98
C THR A 88 -18.90 -32.13 16.77
N GLY A 89 -19.25 -31.81 18.01
CA GLY A 89 -20.12 -32.64 18.85
C GLY A 89 -21.55 -32.56 18.33
N ASN A 90 -22.00 -33.65 17.73
CA ASN A 90 -23.39 -33.94 17.39
C ASN A 90 -24.35 -33.48 18.49
N LYS A 91 -25.32 -32.65 18.12
CA LYS A 91 -26.57 -32.49 18.87
C LYS A 91 -27.75 -32.57 17.89
N LEU A 92 -28.05 -33.81 17.52
CA LEU A 92 -29.38 -34.21 17.07
C LEU A 92 -30.38 -33.83 18.16
N ARG A 93 -31.30 -32.92 17.86
CA ARG A 93 -32.52 -32.73 18.65
C ARG A 93 -33.72 -32.87 17.73
N SER A 94 -34.30 -34.06 17.86
CA SER A 94 -35.69 -34.46 17.68
C SER A 94 -36.69 -33.32 17.47
N ALA A 95 -37.44 -33.41 16.37
CA ALA A 95 -38.84 -33.02 16.31
C ALA A 95 -39.60 -34.12 15.54
N ASN A 96 -40.35 -34.91 16.30
CA ASN A 96 -41.41 -35.78 15.79
C ASN A 96 -42.55 -34.91 15.23
N SER A 97 -43.02 -35.23 14.03
CA SER A 97 -44.44 -35.10 13.67
C SER A 97 -44.75 -36.04 12.51
N SER A 98 -45.62 -37.00 12.79
CA SER A 98 -46.19 -37.99 11.91
C SER A 98 -47.14 -37.37 10.88
N ASN A 99 -47.10 -37.85 9.63
CA ASN A 99 -48.26 -38.48 8.98
C ASN A 99 -47.93 -39.04 7.59
N ASP A 100 -48.55 -40.18 7.31
CA ASP A 100 -48.52 -41.00 6.11
C ASP A 100 -48.85 -40.26 4.81
N SER A 101 -48.17 -40.63 3.71
CA SER A 101 -48.81 -41.41 2.63
C SER A 101 -47.90 -41.61 1.41
N VAL A 102 -48.07 -42.82 0.87
CA VAL A 102 -47.66 -43.39 -0.42
C VAL A 102 -47.61 -42.39 -1.60
N GLY A 103 -46.52 -42.38 -2.36
CA GLY A 103 -46.56 -41.86 -3.74
C GLY A 103 -45.24 -41.47 -4.40
N ARG A 104 -44.73 -42.37 -5.26
CA ARG A 104 -44.05 -42.12 -6.55
C ARG A 104 -42.81 -41.21 -6.63
N ASN A 105 -41.74 -41.87 -7.11
CA ASN A 105 -40.68 -41.33 -7.97
C ASN A 105 -41.07 -40.07 -8.76
N THR A 106 -40.36 -38.96 -8.50
CA THR A 106 -39.76 -38.01 -9.45
C THR A 106 -39.32 -36.77 -8.69
N ASP A 107 -38.12 -36.74 -8.09
CA ASP A 107 -37.56 -35.49 -7.54
C ASP A 107 -36.05 -35.62 -7.27
N LYS A 108 -35.27 -35.83 -8.34
CA LYS A 108 -33.80 -35.65 -8.30
C LYS A 108 -33.34 -34.36 -8.98
N GLU A 109 -34.22 -33.67 -9.70
CA GLU A 109 -33.91 -32.38 -10.35
C GLU A 109 -34.29 -31.16 -9.49
N SER A 110 -35.28 -31.25 -8.61
CA SER A 110 -35.69 -30.12 -7.75
C SER A 110 -34.67 -29.83 -6.64
N THR A 111 -34.01 -30.85 -6.09
CA THR A 111 -32.91 -30.70 -5.11
C THR A 111 -31.66 -30.09 -5.75
N LEU A 112 -31.34 -30.45 -7.00
CA LEU A 112 -30.22 -29.87 -7.75
C LEU A 112 -30.50 -28.45 -8.22
N SER A 113 -31.74 -28.11 -8.60
CA SER A 113 -32.13 -26.72 -8.90
C SER A 113 -32.16 -25.83 -7.65
N SER A 114 -32.60 -26.36 -6.51
CA SER A 114 -32.56 -25.65 -5.22
C SER A 114 -31.11 -25.41 -4.76
N MET A 115 -30.23 -26.41 -4.88
CA MET A 115 -28.79 -26.24 -4.61
C MET A 115 -28.11 -25.28 -5.59
N ARG A 116 -28.50 -25.26 -6.88
CA ARG A 116 -28.02 -24.28 -7.85
C ARG A 116 -28.51 -22.87 -7.54
N GLY A 117 -29.74 -22.71 -7.05
CA GLY A 117 -30.27 -21.44 -6.56
C GLY A 117 -29.49 -20.92 -5.35
N VAL A 118 -29.23 -21.77 -4.37
CA VAL A 118 -28.45 -21.42 -3.17
C VAL A 118 -26.98 -21.12 -3.53
N LEU A 119 -26.36 -21.90 -4.43
CA LEU A 119 -25.01 -21.63 -4.91
C LEU A 119 -24.93 -20.36 -5.76
N ALA A 120 -25.92 -20.06 -6.60
CA ALA A 120 -25.98 -18.82 -7.38
C ALA A 120 -26.21 -17.61 -6.48
N GLN A 121 -27.04 -17.74 -5.44
CA GLN A 121 -27.31 -16.68 -4.46
C GLN A 121 -26.10 -16.45 -3.54
N THR A 122 -25.37 -17.51 -3.17
CA THR A 122 -24.08 -17.43 -2.44
C THR A 122 -22.98 -16.84 -3.32
N ARG A 123 -22.96 -17.16 -4.61
CA ARG A 123 -22.00 -16.60 -5.57
C ARG A 123 -22.31 -15.14 -5.88
N ALA A 124 -23.59 -14.77 -5.96
CA ALA A 124 -24.03 -13.38 -6.10
C ALA A 124 -23.76 -12.56 -4.84
N SER A 125 -23.94 -13.12 -3.64
CA SER A 125 -23.61 -12.44 -2.38
C SER A 125 -22.11 -12.31 -2.16
N MET A 126 -21.30 -13.31 -2.54
CA MET A 126 -19.84 -13.23 -2.53
C MET A 126 -19.32 -12.27 -3.62
N SER A 127 -19.92 -12.26 -4.81
CA SER A 127 -19.57 -11.33 -5.89
C SER A 127 -19.98 -9.89 -5.54
N ALA A 128 -21.10 -9.71 -4.83
CA ALA A 128 -21.50 -8.41 -4.27
C ALA A 128 -20.59 -7.99 -3.10
N ALA A 129 -20.10 -8.91 -2.27
CA ALA A 129 -19.10 -8.62 -1.24
C ALA A 129 -17.72 -8.27 -1.84
N LEU A 130 -17.34 -8.92 -2.94
CA LEU A 130 -16.11 -8.65 -3.69
C LEU A 130 -16.17 -7.34 -4.50
N MET A 131 -17.35 -6.99 -5.06
CA MET A 131 -17.57 -5.76 -5.82
C MET A 131 -17.94 -4.55 -4.94
N SER A 132 -18.53 -4.77 -3.76
CA SER A 132 -18.93 -3.66 -2.87
C SER A 132 -17.76 -2.98 -2.17
N GLY A 133 -16.51 -3.42 -2.37
CA GLY A 133 -15.32 -2.61 -2.14
C GLY A 133 -15.23 -1.94 -0.76
N ARG A 134 -16.00 -2.40 0.23
CA ARG A 134 -15.91 -1.97 1.62
C ARG A 134 -14.67 -2.66 2.18
N ARG A 135 -13.50 -2.22 1.71
CA ARG A 135 -12.26 -2.34 2.45
C ARG A 135 -12.53 -1.64 3.77
N SER A 136 -12.99 -2.42 4.75
CA SER A 136 -13.10 -2.00 6.14
C SER A 136 -11.77 -1.33 6.48
N SER A 137 -11.80 -0.02 6.74
CA SER A 137 -10.58 0.73 7.08
C SER A 137 -9.88 -0.02 8.22
N ILE A 138 -8.56 0.01 8.28
CA ILE A 138 -7.83 -0.68 9.36
C ILE A 138 -8.36 -0.19 10.72
N ALA A 139 -8.68 1.12 10.81
CA ALA A 139 -9.42 1.72 11.91
C ALA A 139 -10.77 1.02 12.25
N THR A 140 -11.56 0.63 11.24
CA THR A 140 -12.82 -0.10 11.42
C THR A 140 -12.58 -1.54 11.92
N ARG A 141 -11.56 -2.23 11.42
CA ARG A 141 -11.16 -3.56 11.93
C ARG A 141 -10.71 -3.49 13.39
N MET A 142 -9.93 -2.47 13.75
CA MET A 142 -9.46 -2.24 15.11
C MET A 142 -10.61 -1.98 16.10
N ARG A 143 -11.73 -1.39 15.66
CA ARG A 143 -12.94 -1.25 16.49
C ARG A 143 -13.61 -2.59 16.82
N GLN A 144 -13.44 -3.60 15.98
CA GLN A 144 -14.09 -4.90 16.13
C GLN A 144 -13.24 -5.90 16.93
N SER A 145 -11.91 -5.77 16.91
CA SER A 145 -10.96 -6.60 17.71
C SER A 145 -10.85 -6.08 19.15
N ARG A 146 -11.98 -6.07 19.87
CA ARG A 146 -12.17 -5.30 21.10
C ARG A 146 -11.63 -5.97 22.37
N ASP A 147 -11.24 -7.24 22.31
CA ASP A 147 -11.02 -8.05 23.49
C ASP A 147 -9.57 -8.60 23.54
N LEU A 148 -8.88 -8.32 24.65
CA LEU A 148 -7.86 -9.17 25.33
C LEU A 148 -6.37 -8.84 25.31
N ILE A 149 -5.88 -7.73 24.73
CA ILE A 149 -4.43 -7.41 24.85
C ILE A 149 -4.23 -6.03 25.47
N GLU A 150 -3.61 -6.01 26.65
CA GLU A 150 -3.11 -4.78 27.27
C GLU A 150 -2.08 -4.13 26.35
N PRO A 151 -2.18 -2.82 26.08
CA PRO A 151 -1.26 -2.14 25.20
C PRO A 151 0.14 -2.13 25.80
N THR A 152 1.17 -2.24 24.96
CA THR A 152 2.55 -2.13 25.42
C THR A 152 2.87 -0.68 25.80
N ALA A 153 3.88 -0.48 26.65
CA ALA A 153 4.33 0.87 27.00
C ALA A 153 4.78 1.65 25.75
N GLU A 154 5.39 0.98 24.78
CA GLU A 154 5.80 1.56 23.50
C GLU A 154 4.62 2.04 22.66
N GLU A 155 3.52 1.28 22.62
CA GLU A 155 2.28 1.67 21.93
C GLU A 155 1.64 2.90 22.59
N VAL A 156 1.65 2.97 23.92
CA VAL A 156 1.14 4.13 24.67
C VAL A 156 1.99 5.37 24.40
N GLU A 157 3.32 5.23 24.45
CA GLU A 157 4.25 6.34 24.17
C GLU A 157 4.16 6.81 22.72
N GLU A 158 3.99 5.92 21.74
CA GLU A 158 3.76 6.32 20.35
C GLU A 158 2.47 7.13 20.22
N VAL A 159 1.37 6.70 20.83
CA VAL A 159 0.11 7.46 20.79
C VAL A 159 0.28 8.83 21.45
N ARG A 160 0.99 8.91 22.58
CA ARG A 160 1.33 10.19 23.22
C ARG A 160 2.17 11.07 22.30
N SER A 161 3.20 10.52 21.65
CA SER A 161 4.05 11.24 20.71
C SER A 161 3.26 11.80 19.51
N ILE A 162 2.31 11.02 18.97
CA ILE A 162 1.41 11.48 17.91
C ILE A 162 0.53 12.62 18.42
N ILE A 163 -0.11 12.47 19.59
CA ILE A 163 -0.97 13.52 20.14
C ILE A 163 -0.15 14.79 20.41
N ASP A 164 1.04 14.66 20.99
CA ASP A 164 1.95 15.76 21.27
C ASP A 164 2.28 16.55 19.99
N LYS A 165 2.73 15.83 18.95
CA LYS A 165 3.10 16.45 17.67
C LYS A 165 1.96 17.24 17.01
N PHE A 166 0.72 16.76 17.07
CA PHE A 166 -0.38 17.33 16.27
C PHE A 166 -1.41 18.15 17.08
N PHE A 167 -1.43 18.02 18.39
CA PHE A 167 -2.44 18.63 19.27
C PHE A 167 -1.87 19.42 20.45
N ALA A 168 -0.61 19.22 20.88
CA ALA A 168 -0.10 19.88 22.08
C ALA A 168 0.26 21.36 21.89
N VAL A 169 0.29 21.87 20.66
CA VAL A 169 0.42 23.30 20.39
C VAL A 169 -0.91 23.99 20.68
N SER A 170 -0.87 25.23 21.20
CA SER A 170 -2.02 26.07 21.60
C SER A 170 -3.14 26.25 20.55
N LYS A 171 -2.95 25.76 19.32
CA LYS A 171 -3.96 25.62 18.28
C LYS A 171 -3.83 24.24 17.63
N PRO A 172 -4.88 23.39 17.61
CA PRO A 172 -4.83 22.11 16.92
C PRO A 172 -4.52 22.35 15.44
N LEU A 173 -3.51 21.64 14.92
CA LEU A 173 -3.08 21.77 13.52
C LEU A 173 -4.05 21.06 12.55
N LEU A 174 -4.97 20.27 13.09
CA LEU A 174 -5.93 19.44 12.36
C LEU A 174 -7.35 19.91 12.61
N ASP A 175 -8.16 19.99 11.56
CA ASP A 175 -9.59 20.27 11.65
C ASP A 175 -10.36 18.98 11.98
N LEU A 176 -10.42 18.67 13.27
CA LEU A 176 -11.19 17.54 13.80
C LEU A 176 -12.38 18.02 14.61
N SER A 177 -13.44 17.20 14.65
CA SER A 177 -14.61 17.52 15.48
C SER A 177 -14.20 17.68 16.96
N PRO A 178 -14.78 18.64 17.71
CA PRO A 178 -14.44 18.88 19.12
C PRO A 178 -14.54 17.63 20.00
N LYS A 179 -15.49 16.74 19.71
CA LYS A 179 -15.67 15.48 20.43
C LYS A 179 -14.45 14.56 20.31
N VAL A 180 -13.83 14.51 19.13
CA VAL A 180 -12.66 13.64 18.87
C VAL A 180 -11.41 14.29 19.44
N SER A 181 -11.19 15.59 19.22
CA SER A 181 -10.04 16.30 19.76
C SER A 181 -10.03 16.30 21.29
N ASN A 182 -11.14 16.65 21.93
CA ASN A 182 -11.24 16.66 23.39
C ASN A 182 -11.07 15.25 23.96
N GLY A 183 -11.65 14.23 23.31
CA GLY A 183 -11.46 12.85 23.74
C GLY A 183 -10.00 12.37 23.69
N LEU A 184 -9.21 12.84 22.71
CA LEU A 184 -7.76 12.54 22.65
C LEU A 184 -6.98 13.31 23.72
N LEU A 185 -7.29 14.59 23.92
CA LEU A 185 -6.65 15.44 24.95
C LEU A 185 -6.97 14.96 26.37
N ASP A 186 -8.22 14.59 26.64
CA ASP A 186 -8.66 14.01 27.91
C ASP A 186 -7.96 12.69 28.19
N TRP A 187 -7.70 11.88 27.15
CA TRP A 187 -6.91 10.66 27.29
C TRP A 187 -5.43 10.98 27.57
N TYR A 188 -4.84 11.92 26.84
CA TYR A 188 -3.44 12.31 26.96
C TYR A 188 -3.11 12.90 28.34
N GLY A 189 -4.02 13.69 28.92
CA GLY A 189 -3.86 14.31 30.24
C GLY A 189 -3.93 13.32 31.42
N LYS A 190 -4.34 12.07 31.21
CA LYS A 190 -4.34 11.05 32.27
C LYS A 190 -2.91 10.55 32.50
N LYS A 191 -2.43 10.65 33.75
CA LYS A 191 -1.08 10.19 34.14
C LYS A 191 -0.89 8.68 34.04
N GLU A 192 -1.96 7.93 34.28
CA GLU A 192 -1.95 6.46 34.24
C GLU A 192 -3.07 5.99 33.32
N THR A 193 -2.70 5.50 32.13
CA THR A 193 -3.65 4.97 31.13
C THR A 193 -3.30 3.53 30.81
N THR A 194 -4.18 2.60 31.18
CA THR A 194 -4.05 1.17 30.86
C THR A 194 -4.69 0.79 29.52
N THR A 195 -5.33 1.74 28.83
CA THR A 195 -6.06 1.48 27.59
C THR A 195 -5.74 2.53 26.53
N LEU A 196 -5.73 2.13 25.25
CA LEU A 196 -5.55 3.05 24.12
C LEU A 196 -6.90 3.69 23.72
N PRO A 197 -6.92 4.95 23.24
CA PRO A 197 -8.14 5.64 22.82
C PRO A 197 -8.51 5.24 21.38
N ILE A 198 -8.64 3.94 21.11
CA ILE A 198 -8.79 3.38 19.75
C ILE A 198 -9.96 3.98 19.00
N ASN A 199 -11.08 4.26 19.68
CA ASN A 199 -12.25 4.85 19.02
C ASN A 199 -11.98 6.28 18.53
N GLN A 200 -11.28 7.08 19.33
CA GLN A 200 -10.90 8.45 18.98
C GLN A 200 -9.80 8.45 17.91
N LEU A 201 -8.81 7.56 17.99
CA LEU A 201 -7.79 7.37 16.95
C LEU A 201 -8.42 6.94 15.62
N ALA A 202 -9.34 5.98 15.66
CA ALA A 202 -10.05 5.53 14.46
C ALA A 202 -10.90 6.64 13.85
N SER A 203 -11.60 7.43 14.69
CA SER A 203 -12.44 8.53 14.23
C SER A 203 -11.62 9.68 13.63
N SER A 204 -10.48 10.03 14.26
CA SER A 204 -9.56 11.04 13.76
C SER A 204 -8.88 10.60 12.45
N HIS A 205 -8.49 9.33 12.36
CA HIS A 205 -8.01 8.72 11.11
C HIS A 205 -9.05 8.81 10.00
N ASP A 206 -10.28 8.34 10.22
CA ASP A 206 -11.33 8.36 9.19
C ASP A 206 -11.67 9.79 8.72
N SER A 207 -11.68 10.75 9.65
CA SER A 207 -11.89 12.18 9.34
C SER A 207 -10.75 12.73 8.47
N THR A 208 -9.50 12.49 8.87
CA THR A 208 -8.32 12.97 8.16
C THR A 208 -8.19 12.31 6.78
N LEU A 209 -8.45 11.01 6.71
CA LEU A 209 -8.48 10.25 5.46
C LEU A 209 -9.50 10.85 4.49
N ARG A 210 -10.69 11.24 4.97
CA ARG A 210 -11.71 11.91 4.16
C ARG A 210 -11.18 13.25 3.62
N THR A 211 -10.56 14.08 4.48
CA THR A 211 -9.96 15.35 4.06
C THR A 211 -8.90 15.14 2.98
N VAL A 212 -7.93 14.25 3.21
CA VAL A 212 -6.88 13.95 2.22
C VAL A 212 -7.47 13.38 0.93
N ARG A 213 -8.48 12.49 1.02
CA ARG A 213 -9.13 11.87 -0.15
C ARG A 213 -9.84 12.86 -1.05
N HIS A 214 -10.55 13.83 -0.47
CA HIS A 214 -11.40 14.75 -1.24
C HIS A 214 -10.69 16.04 -1.63
N ASP A 215 -9.62 16.42 -0.93
CA ASP A 215 -8.88 17.67 -1.20
C ASP A 215 -7.50 17.42 -1.82
N ILE A 216 -6.59 16.77 -1.09
CA ILE A 216 -5.17 16.67 -1.45
C ILE A 216 -4.95 15.61 -2.55
N TYR A 217 -5.55 14.43 -2.42
CA TYR A 217 -5.30 13.28 -3.30
C TYR A 217 -5.69 13.51 -4.77
N PRO A 218 -6.85 14.13 -5.11
CA PRO A 218 -7.19 14.42 -6.49
C PRO A 218 -6.19 15.37 -7.15
N ARG A 219 -5.73 16.40 -6.42
CA ARG A 219 -4.68 17.33 -6.89
C ARG A 219 -3.35 16.62 -7.06
N PHE A 220 -2.96 15.78 -6.09
CA PHE A 220 -1.76 14.95 -6.20
C PHE A 220 -1.80 14.08 -7.46
N LYS A 221 -2.90 13.35 -7.70
CA LYS A 221 -3.07 12.46 -8.86
C LYS A 221 -2.94 13.19 -10.21
N ALA A 222 -3.38 14.45 -10.27
CA ALA A 222 -3.25 15.31 -11.44
C ALA A 222 -1.87 15.98 -11.56
N SER A 223 -1.04 15.92 -10.52
CA SER A 223 0.24 16.61 -10.47
C SER A 223 1.34 15.85 -11.23
N PRO A 224 2.38 16.55 -11.73
CA PRO A 224 3.57 15.92 -12.28
C PRO A 224 4.26 14.97 -11.29
N MET A 225 4.15 15.25 -9.99
CA MET A 225 4.77 14.47 -8.92
C MET A 225 4.17 13.06 -8.79
N HIS A 226 2.88 12.89 -9.11
CA HIS A 226 2.27 11.56 -9.18
C HIS A 226 2.76 10.77 -10.41
N HIS A 227 2.97 11.44 -11.56
CA HIS A 227 3.57 10.78 -12.72
C HIS A 227 5.02 10.36 -12.41
N GLU A 228 5.79 11.24 -11.79
CA GLU A 228 7.15 10.98 -11.31
C GLU A 228 7.19 9.76 -10.36
N MET A 229 6.29 9.72 -9.38
CA MET A 229 6.13 8.58 -8.47
C MET A 229 5.94 7.26 -9.23
N LEU A 230 5.10 7.23 -10.28
CA LEU A 230 4.87 6.01 -11.07
C LEU A 230 6.10 5.58 -11.88
N LEU A 231 6.93 6.53 -12.31
CA LEU A 231 8.18 6.26 -13.03
C LEU A 231 9.24 5.66 -12.10
N PHE A 232 9.39 6.22 -10.90
CA PHE A 232 10.39 5.81 -9.91
C PHE A 232 9.88 4.81 -8.88
N HIS A 233 8.67 4.27 -9.05
CA HIS A 233 8.15 3.28 -8.13
C HIS A 233 8.99 1.99 -8.17
N PRO A 234 9.30 1.33 -7.02
CA PRO A 234 10.00 0.06 -6.99
C PRO A 234 9.42 -1.02 -7.92
N ALA A 235 8.09 -1.06 -8.05
CA ALA A 235 7.41 -1.99 -8.97
C ALA A 235 7.89 -1.90 -10.43
N ARG A 236 8.35 -0.72 -10.86
CA ARG A 236 8.93 -0.48 -12.17
C ARG A 236 10.45 -0.52 -12.12
N ALA A 237 11.06 0.23 -11.20
CA ALA A 237 12.49 0.45 -11.18
C ALA A 237 13.28 -0.84 -10.93
N LEU A 238 12.80 -1.71 -10.04
CA LEU A 238 13.47 -2.99 -9.73
C LEU A 238 13.47 -3.97 -10.91
N ARG A 239 12.66 -3.74 -11.97
CA ARG A 239 12.75 -4.53 -13.21
C ARG A 239 14.09 -4.30 -13.91
N SER A 240 14.71 -3.13 -13.73
CA SER A 240 16.05 -2.84 -14.26
C SER A 240 17.12 -3.59 -13.47
N PRO A 241 17.95 -4.44 -14.11
CA PRO A 241 19.09 -5.08 -13.44
C PRO A 241 20.08 -4.07 -12.88
N LYS A 242 20.25 -2.91 -13.53
CA LYS A 242 21.13 -1.84 -13.07
C LYS A 242 20.67 -1.25 -11.72
N VAL A 243 19.36 -1.00 -11.57
CA VAL A 243 18.80 -0.48 -10.32
C VAL A 243 18.96 -1.51 -9.20
N ARG A 244 18.70 -2.79 -9.49
CA ARG A 244 18.92 -3.87 -8.51
C ARG A 244 20.37 -3.96 -8.07
N ALA A 245 21.31 -3.92 -9.01
CA ALA A 245 22.74 -3.94 -8.72
C ALA A 245 23.21 -2.72 -7.92
N ALA A 246 22.61 -1.55 -8.15
CA ALA A 246 22.89 -0.34 -7.37
C ALA A 246 22.31 -0.41 -5.95
N LEU A 247 21.15 -1.06 -5.78
CA LEU A 247 20.50 -1.22 -4.48
C LEU A 247 21.16 -2.30 -3.62
N GLU A 248 21.55 -3.43 -4.21
CA GLU A 248 22.01 -4.64 -3.52
C GLU A 248 23.13 -4.43 -2.46
N PRO A 249 24.13 -3.54 -2.66
CA PRO A 249 25.18 -3.28 -1.67
C PRO A 249 24.68 -2.69 -0.35
N SER A 250 23.56 -1.95 -0.35
CA SER A 250 22.99 -1.37 0.88
C SER A 250 22.04 -2.32 1.61
N LEU A 251 21.76 -3.50 1.02
CA LEU A 251 20.77 -4.43 1.56
C LEU A 251 21.37 -5.39 2.59
N THR A 252 20.66 -5.50 3.72
CA THR A 252 20.86 -6.59 4.69
C THR A 252 20.57 -7.95 4.05
N SER A 253 21.01 -9.04 4.70
CA SER A 253 20.75 -10.41 4.22
C SER A 253 19.24 -10.69 4.04
N ALA A 254 18.40 -10.21 4.95
CA ALA A 254 16.95 -10.34 4.84
C ALA A 254 16.37 -9.55 3.65
N GLN A 255 16.85 -8.34 3.42
CA GLN A 255 16.43 -7.52 2.28
C GLN A 255 16.89 -8.10 0.93
N ARG A 256 18.08 -8.71 0.87
CA ARG A 256 18.52 -9.45 -0.32
C ARG A 256 17.64 -10.66 -0.61
N ALA A 257 17.23 -11.40 0.42
CA ALA A 257 16.26 -12.48 0.28
C ALA A 257 14.92 -11.97 -0.25
N ALA A 258 14.40 -10.86 0.31
CA ALA A 258 13.17 -10.22 -0.16
C ALA A 258 13.26 -9.76 -1.63
N LEU A 259 14.37 -9.12 -2.00
CA LEU A 259 14.62 -8.71 -3.39
C LEU A 259 14.61 -9.93 -4.33
N LYS A 260 15.23 -11.04 -3.93
CA LYS A 260 15.18 -12.29 -4.69
C LYS A 260 13.75 -12.81 -4.83
N THR A 261 12.97 -12.84 -3.75
CA THR A 261 11.54 -13.22 -3.79
C THR A 261 10.76 -12.34 -4.77
N TRP A 262 11.04 -11.03 -4.82
CA TRP A 262 10.40 -10.14 -5.78
C TRP A 262 10.80 -10.41 -7.24
N VAL A 263 12.08 -10.69 -7.50
CA VAL A 263 12.56 -11.05 -8.84
C VAL A 263 11.89 -12.33 -9.31
N ASP A 264 11.83 -13.35 -8.45
CA ASP A 264 11.18 -14.63 -8.76
C ASP A 264 9.66 -14.44 -9.00
N ALA A 265 8.99 -13.63 -8.18
CA ALA A 265 7.57 -13.29 -8.36
C ALA A 265 7.31 -12.54 -9.69
N THR A 266 8.24 -11.68 -10.09
CA THR A 266 8.11 -10.88 -11.33
C THR A 266 8.43 -11.70 -12.57
N ALA A 267 9.44 -12.57 -12.51
CA ALA A 267 9.73 -13.53 -13.57
C ALA A 267 8.52 -14.43 -13.84
N TYR A 268 7.80 -14.80 -12.78
CA TYR A 268 6.53 -15.51 -12.89
C TYR A 268 5.45 -14.69 -13.60
N ALA A 269 5.23 -13.44 -13.14
CA ALA A 269 4.25 -12.52 -13.70
C ALA A 269 4.50 -12.24 -15.20
N ASP A 270 5.78 -12.21 -15.62
CA ASP A 270 6.18 -11.94 -16.99
C ASP A 270 6.26 -13.21 -17.87
N CYS A 271 6.22 -14.43 -17.28
CA CYS A 271 6.30 -15.68 -18.03
C CYS A 271 5.11 -15.83 -19.00
N THR A 272 5.35 -15.81 -20.31
CA THR A 272 4.29 -15.90 -21.32
C THR A 272 3.82 -17.33 -21.59
N ASP A 273 4.55 -18.34 -21.10
CA ASP A 273 4.19 -19.75 -21.27
C ASP A 273 3.08 -20.15 -20.29
N GLN A 274 1.86 -20.25 -20.81
CA GLN A 274 0.66 -20.57 -20.03
C GLN A 274 0.68 -22.00 -19.49
N GLN A 275 1.42 -22.93 -20.10
CA GLN A 275 1.41 -24.34 -19.71
C GLN A 275 2.25 -24.62 -18.46
N GLN A 276 3.38 -23.92 -18.29
CA GLN A 276 4.28 -24.12 -17.13
C GLN A 276 3.91 -23.24 -15.93
N ARG A 277 3.06 -22.24 -16.12
CA ARG A 277 2.69 -21.25 -15.09
C ARG A 277 2.09 -21.87 -13.82
N PRO A 278 1.18 -22.86 -13.83
CA PRO A 278 0.55 -23.29 -12.57
C PRO A 278 1.54 -23.98 -11.60
N GLU A 279 2.40 -24.86 -12.13
CA GLU A 279 3.41 -25.58 -11.33
C GLU A 279 4.51 -24.66 -10.80
N LEU A 280 4.94 -23.69 -11.63
CA LEU A 280 5.92 -22.68 -11.22
C LEU A 280 5.38 -21.74 -10.14
N ALA A 281 4.09 -21.36 -10.21
CA ALA A 281 3.45 -20.53 -9.20
C ALA A 281 3.40 -21.23 -7.84
N LYS A 282 2.95 -22.49 -7.83
CA LYS A 282 2.87 -23.27 -6.59
C LYS A 282 4.26 -23.47 -5.97
N SER A 283 5.23 -23.87 -6.79
CA SER A 283 6.63 -24.02 -6.38
C SER A 283 7.20 -22.73 -5.79
N PHE A 284 6.90 -21.58 -6.41
CA PHE A 284 7.28 -20.27 -5.87
C PHE A 284 6.68 -20.01 -4.49
N VAL A 285 5.36 -20.18 -4.32
CA VAL A 285 4.70 -19.88 -3.03
C VAL A 285 5.24 -20.79 -1.92
N ILE A 286 5.49 -22.07 -2.22
CA ILE A 286 6.09 -23.00 -1.26
C ILE A 286 7.52 -22.60 -0.91
N ALA A 287 8.36 -22.30 -1.91
CA ALA A 287 9.77 -21.95 -1.70
C ALA A 287 9.96 -20.65 -0.92
N HIS A 288 9.03 -19.70 -1.07
CA HIS A 288 9.13 -18.37 -0.47
C HIS A 288 8.19 -18.14 0.73
N ALA A 289 7.45 -19.16 1.18
CA ALA A 289 6.46 -19.02 2.27
C ALA A 289 7.06 -18.46 3.57
N SER A 290 8.29 -18.86 3.93
CA SER A 290 8.99 -18.31 5.10
C SER A 290 9.30 -16.82 4.90
N SER A 291 9.93 -16.47 3.77
CA SER A 291 10.24 -15.07 3.46
C SER A 291 8.99 -14.19 3.39
N MET A 292 7.87 -14.70 2.89
CA MET A 292 6.60 -13.95 2.88
C MET A 292 6.12 -13.64 4.29
N ARG A 293 6.26 -14.58 5.24
CA ARG A 293 5.93 -14.34 6.65
C ARG A 293 6.86 -13.31 7.27
N ASP A 294 8.15 -13.38 6.99
CA ASP A 294 9.14 -12.42 7.47
C ASP A 294 8.87 -11.00 6.94
N LEU A 295 8.26 -10.90 5.74
CA LEU A 295 7.79 -9.67 5.13
C LEU A 295 6.44 -9.16 5.70
N GLY A 296 5.85 -9.86 6.66
CA GLY A 296 4.56 -9.51 7.25
C GLY A 296 3.36 -9.85 6.37
N VAL A 297 3.52 -10.67 5.33
CA VAL A 297 2.38 -11.20 4.56
C VAL A 297 1.64 -12.18 5.46
N SER A 298 0.35 -11.93 5.71
CA SER A 298 -0.44 -12.75 6.62
C SER A 298 -0.54 -14.20 6.12
N THR A 299 -0.56 -15.15 7.06
CA THR A 299 -0.73 -16.58 6.75
C THR A 299 -1.97 -16.84 5.91
N HIS A 300 -3.06 -16.11 6.17
CA HIS A 300 -4.28 -16.18 5.38
C HIS A 300 -4.08 -15.78 3.91
N ILE A 301 -3.27 -14.74 3.63
CA ILE A 301 -2.95 -14.35 2.26
C ILE A 301 -2.12 -15.44 1.58
N VAL A 302 -1.12 -15.99 2.26
CA VAL A 302 -0.29 -17.08 1.74
C VAL A 302 -1.14 -18.32 1.44
N GLU A 303 -2.04 -18.72 2.36
CA GLU A 303 -2.99 -19.83 2.17
C GLU A 303 -3.93 -19.59 0.99
N LYS A 304 -4.44 -18.36 0.85
CA LYS A 304 -5.28 -17.98 -0.28
C LYS A 304 -4.52 -18.06 -1.60
N MET A 305 -3.28 -17.58 -1.64
CA MET A 305 -2.41 -17.70 -2.82
C MET A 305 -2.17 -19.17 -3.18
N LEU A 306 -1.86 -20.04 -2.20
CA LEU A 306 -1.71 -21.47 -2.41
C LEU A 306 -2.98 -22.09 -2.99
N THR A 307 -4.14 -21.77 -2.41
CA THR A 307 -5.45 -22.28 -2.87
C THR A 307 -5.76 -21.84 -4.30
N GLU A 308 -5.47 -20.58 -4.65
CA GLU A 308 -5.66 -20.06 -6.01
C GLU A 308 -4.69 -20.72 -7.01
N CYS A 309 -3.44 -20.98 -6.61
CA CYS A 309 -2.47 -21.71 -7.43
C CYS A 309 -2.89 -23.18 -7.64
N ASP A 310 -3.36 -23.86 -6.60
CA ASP A 310 -3.85 -25.25 -6.68
C ASP A 310 -5.08 -25.38 -7.58
N LYS A 311 -6.00 -24.43 -7.46
CA LYS A 311 -7.18 -24.37 -8.32
C LYS A 311 -6.79 -24.12 -9.77
N ALA A 312 -5.90 -23.17 -10.02
CA ALA A 312 -5.41 -22.85 -11.36
C ALA A 312 -4.72 -24.06 -12.01
N ALA A 313 -3.89 -24.80 -11.25
CA ALA A 313 -3.27 -26.04 -11.69
C ALA A 313 -4.29 -27.14 -12.02
N THR A 314 -5.32 -27.30 -11.18
CA THR A 314 -6.41 -28.26 -11.42
C THR A 314 -7.23 -27.90 -12.66
N ASP A 315 -7.47 -26.61 -12.88
CA ASP A 315 -8.25 -26.10 -14.01
C ASP A 315 -7.42 -26.06 -15.32
N GLY A 316 -6.10 -26.30 -15.26
CA GLY A 316 -5.20 -26.18 -16.41
C GLY A 316 -5.04 -24.74 -16.91
N VAL A 317 -5.28 -23.75 -16.04
CA VAL A 317 -5.23 -22.32 -16.37
C VAL A 317 -4.13 -21.66 -15.55
N ALA A 318 -3.42 -20.69 -16.13
CA ALA A 318 -2.48 -19.88 -15.38
C ALA A 318 -3.18 -19.09 -14.25
N PRO A 319 -2.65 -19.08 -13.01
CA PRO A 319 -3.16 -18.18 -11.99
C PRO A 319 -2.98 -16.73 -12.43
N ARG A 320 -3.88 -15.89 -11.94
CA ARG A 320 -3.91 -14.46 -12.24
C ARG A 320 -2.61 -13.79 -11.76
N VAL A 321 -2.10 -12.84 -12.53
CA VAL A 321 -0.87 -12.10 -12.15
C VAL A 321 -1.06 -11.38 -10.82
N GLU A 322 -2.29 -10.95 -10.54
CA GLU A 322 -2.69 -10.25 -9.32
C GLU A 322 -2.52 -11.09 -8.05
N VAL A 323 -2.40 -12.42 -8.16
CA VAL A 323 -2.17 -13.32 -7.01
C VAL A 323 -0.88 -12.94 -6.25
N PHE A 324 0.13 -12.46 -6.97
CA PHE A 324 1.43 -12.09 -6.39
C PHE A 324 1.54 -10.62 -5.97
N ARG A 325 0.52 -9.80 -6.27
CA ARG A 325 0.50 -8.38 -5.93
C ARG A 325 0.74 -8.11 -4.43
N PRO A 326 0.14 -8.86 -3.49
CA PRO A 326 0.39 -8.66 -2.06
C PRO A 326 1.85 -8.89 -1.67
N VAL A 327 2.51 -9.90 -2.26
CA VAL A 327 3.93 -10.19 -2.00
C VAL A 327 4.80 -9.09 -2.59
N GLN A 328 4.51 -8.65 -3.81
CA GLN A 328 5.24 -7.54 -4.42
C GLN A 328 5.14 -6.26 -3.59
N ALA A 329 3.95 -5.90 -3.13
CA ALA A 329 3.73 -4.74 -2.26
C ALA A 329 4.46 -4.88 -0.91
N ALA A 330 4.44 -6.07 -0.30
CA ALA A 330 5.18 -6.31 0.94
C ALA A 330 6.69 -6.15 0.75
N VAL A 331 7.24 -6.66 -0.36
CA VAL A 331 8.66 -6.44 -0.69
C VAL A 331 8.96 -4.96 -0.95
N HIS A 332 8.10 -4.25 -1.69
CA HIS A 332 8.29 -2.80 -1.94
C HIS A 332 8.35 -2.01 -0.64
N ASN A 333 7.47 -2.32 0.30
CA ASN A 333 7.49 -1.70 1.63
C ASN A 333 8.73 -2.07 2.45
N PHE A 334 9.13 -3.34 2.43
CA PHE A 334 10.30 -3.82 3.16
C PHE A 334 11.61 -3.23 2.61
N LEU A 335 11.68 -3.00 1.30
CA LEU A 335 12.79 -2.34 0.62
C LEU A 335 12.66 -0.81 0.59
N GLY A 336 11.55 -0.25 1.10
CA GLY A 336 11.21 1.16 0.95
C GLY A 336 12.30 2.09 1.48
N GLY A 337 12.80 1.84 2.69
CA GLY A 337 13.88 2.63 3.29
C GLY A 337 15.16 2.69 2.44
N PRO A 338 15.83 1.53 2.21
CA PRO A 338 17.03 1.49 1.37
C PRO A 338 16.82 2.04 -0.04
N TYR A 339 15.61 1.85 -0.60
CA TYR A 339 15.27 2.36 -1.91
C TYR A 339 15.10 3.89 -1.93
N ILE A 340 14.48 4.47 -0.91
CA ILE A 340 14.39 5.93 -0.73
C ILE A 340 15.80 6.51 -0.54
N GLU A 341 16.67 5.86 0.23
CA GLU A 341 18.07 6.27 0.38
C GLU A 341 18.81 6.26 -0.97
N LEU A 342 18.62 5.21 -1.77
CA LEU A 342 19.14 5.16 -3.13
C LEU A 342 18.63 6.33 -3.98
N LEU A 343 17.32 6.64 -3.93
CA LEU A 343 16.73 7.76 -4.67
C LEU A 343 17.24 9.14 -4.21
N LEU A 344 17.69 9.26 -2.97
CA LEU A 344 18.26 10.50 -2.42
C LEU A 344 19.77 10.63 -2.66
N SER A 345 20.44 9.54 -3.07
CA SER A 345 21.87 9.52 -3.35
C SER A 345 22.24 10.33 -4.60
N GLU A 346 23.47 10.85 -4.64
CA GLU A 346 23.98 11.59 -5.81
C GLU A 346 24.02 10.74 -7.09
N GLY A 347 24.20 9.42 -6.95
CA GLY A 347 24.20 8.48 -8.07
C GLY A 347 22.83 8.20 -8.68
N ALA A 348 21.73 8.61 -8.02
CA ALA A 348 20.38 8.37 -8.50
C ALA A 348 20.10 9.08 -9.83
N GLU A 349 20.48 10.34 -9.94
CA GLU A 349 20.25 11.16 -11.14
C GLU A 349 20.95 10.55 -12.36
N GLN A 350 22.20 10.10 -12.19
CA GLN A 350 22.93 9.41 -13.24
C GLN A 350 22.26 8.08 -13.62
N LEU A 351 21.92 7.26 -12.62
CA LEU A 351 21.31 5.95 -12.83
C LEU A 351 19.98 6.05 -13.60
N TYR A 352 19.14 7.02 -13.26
CA TYR A 352 17.85 7.23 -13.91
C TYR A 352 17.94 8.02 -15.21
N GLY A 353 18.94 8.90 -15.35
CA GLY A 353 19.29 9.53 -16.62
C GLY A 353 19.65 8.49 -17.68
N GLU A 354 20.43 7.47 -17.31
CA GLU A 354 20.73 6.32 -18.20
C GLU A 354 19.49 5.50 -18.57
N LEU A 355 18.44 5.53 -17.75
CA LEU A 355 17.16 4.89 -18.02
C LEU A 355 16.19 5.79 -18.80
N GLY A 356 16.66 6.96 -19.27
CA GLY A 356 15.90 7.90 -20.07
C GLY A 356 14.94 8.78 -19.28
N VAL A 357 15.12 8.91 -17.96
CA VAL A 357 14.29 9.77 -17.11
C VAL A 357 15.03 11.07 -16.82
N GLN A 358 14.43 12.20 -17.23
CA GLN A 358 15.13 13.51 -17.29
C GLN A 358 15.39 14.17 -15.93
N SER A 359 14.71 13.75 -14.86
CA SER A 359 14.88 14.33 -13.52
C SER A 359 14.33 13.35 -12.48
N CYS A 360 15.18 12.93 -11.55
CA CYS A 360 14.78 12.23 -10.33
C CYS A 360 15.18 13.11 -9.17
N SER A 361 14.26 13.81 -8.54
CA SER A 361 14.61 14.51 -7.33
C SER A 361 13.53 14.31 -6.30
N LEU A 362 13.75 13.35 -5.39
CA LEU A 362 13.03 13.29 -4.13
C LEU A 362 13.47 14.40 -3.17
N LYS A 363 14.62 15.05 -3.41
CA LYS A 363 15.04 16.23 -2.63
C LYS A 363 13.97 17.31 -2.74
N LEU A 364 13.53 17.82 -1.59
CA LEU A 364 12.71 19.02 -1.58
C LEU A 364 13.59 20.13 -2.17
N PRO A 365 13.09 20.94 -3.12
CA PRO A 365 13.79 22.17 -3.44
C PRO A 365 13.98 22.92 -2.12
N ASP A 366 15.21 23.41 -1.86
CA ASP A 366 15.44 24.28 -0.73
C ASP A 366 14.35 25.34 -0.74
N PRO A 367 13.70 25.65 0.40
CA PRO A 367 12.79 26.76 0.48
C PRO A 367 13.63 28.02 0.25
N GLN A 368 13.83 28.38 -1.02
CA GLN A 368 14.10 29.74 -1.39
C GLN A 368 12.86 30.49 -0.97
N LEU A 369 12.87 30.95 0.29
CA LEU A 369 12.01 32.04 0.73
C LEU A 369 12.07 33.06 -0.39
N PRO A 370 10.94 33.48 -0.98
CA PRO A 370 10.97 34.62 -1.87
C PRO A 370 11.68 35.71 -1.08
N GLN A 371 12.87 36.11 -1.54
CA GLN A 371 13.46 37.35 -1.11
C GLN A 371 12.47 38.39 -1.59
N VAL A 372 11.49 38.71 -0.76
CA VAL A 372 10.74 39.93 -0.86
C VAL A 372 11.81 40.98 -0.60
N ILE A 373 12.45 41.42 -1.66
CA ILE A 373 13.13 42.70 -1.68
C ILE A 373 11.99 43.68 -1.47
N VAL A 374 11.71 43.98 -0.20
CA VAL A 374 11.00 45.21 0.14
C VAL A 374 12.02 46.28 -0.22
N GLU A 375 11.96 46.76 -1.46
CA GLU A 375 12.58 48.03 -1.81
C GLU A 375 11.90 49.05 -0.90
N GLY A 376 12.62 49.46 0.14
CA GLY A 376 12.19 50.49 1.04
C GLY A 376 12.13 51.81 0.29
N GLU A 377 10.95 52.20 -0.15
CA GLU A 377 10.59 53.61 -0.15
C GLU A 377 10.31 54.00 1.31
N GLU A 378 11.30 54.67 1.92
CA GLU A 378 11.11 55.46 3.12
C GLU A 378 10.17 56.64 2.83
N ASP A 379 8.87 56.38 2.67
CA ASP A 379 7.88 57.45 2.68
C ASP A 379 7.18 57.48 4.03
N GLY A 380 7.59 58.46 4.82
CA GLY A 380 7.03 58.78 6.11
C GLY A 380 5.53 59.03 6.03
N TYR A 381 4.75 58.19 6.67
CA TYR A 381 3.39 58.51 7.08
C TYR A 381 3.26 58.45 8.59
N HIS A 382 3.37 59.63 9.20
CA HIS A 382 2.71 59.96 10.45
C HIS A 382 1.19 59.99 10.24
N ALA A 383 0.47 59.10 10.92
CA ALA A 383 -0.89 59.25 11.48
C ALA A 383 -1.27 57.86 12.00
N GLY A 384 -1.41 57.59 13.31
CA GLY A 384 -2.25 58.31 14.24
C GLY A 384 -3.67 57.75 14.16
N TRP A 385 -3.89 56.56 14.75
CA TRP A 385 -5.07 56.10 15.52
C TRP A 385 -4.71 54.83 16.27
#